data_AF-A0A963VV84-F1
#
_entry.id   AF-A0A963VV84-F1
#
_cell.length_a   1.000
_cell.length_b   1.000
_cell.length_c   1.000
_cell.angle_alpha   90.00
_cell.angle_beta   90.00
_cell.angle_gamma   90.00
#
_symmetry.space_group_name_H-M   'P 1'
#
loop_
_entity.id
_entity.type
_entity.pdbx_description
1 polymer ?
#
loop_
_entity_poly.entity_id
_entity_poly.type
_entity_poly.pdbx_seq_one_letter_code
_entity_poly.pdbx_strand_id
1 'polypeptide(L)'
;MLVLLPIIASAPVMPPVGFMMMLAWRLVRPGLLPVWAGALLGAFDDLFSGQPFGFGIMTWSMSMLIVEGIEARFPWRGFFQDWLVSGVIVASYLIVAAFLAGGQHIGAHLVAIVPQLLLSVLMFPIFSLMVSALDRFRLRPIRATS
;
A
#
# COMPACT_ATOMS: atom_id res chain seq x y z
N MET A 1 23.38 -2.67 3.12
CA MET A 1 24.55 -2.39 2.24
C MET A 1 24.36 -3.12 0.92
N LEU A 2 23.61 -2.51 0.01
CA LEU A 2 23.74 -2.64 -1.45
C LEU A 2 23.30 -1.30 -2.02
N VAL A 3 24.26 -0.38 -2.12
CA VAL A 3 24.11 0.88 -2.87
C VAL A 3 24.52 0.56 -4.30
N LEU A 4 23.56 0.11 -5.11
CA LEU A 4 23.75 -0.09 -6.54
C LEU A 4 22.46 0.29 -7.24
N LEU A 5 22.34 1.60 -7.42
CA LEU A 5 21.58 2.40 -8.39
C LEU A 5 21.08 3.66 -7.67
N PRO A 6 21.55 4.87 -8.02
CA PRO A 6 20.92 6.08 -7.54
C PRO A 6 19.63 6.26 -8.36
N ILE A 7 18.63 5.42 -8.12
CA ILE A 7 17.24 5.85 -8.33
C ILE A 7 16.91 6.68 -7.10
N ILE A 8 17.65 7.77 -6.91
CA ILE A 8 17.15 8.88 -6.11
C ILE A 8 16.06 9.44 -7.01
N ALA A 9 14.83 9.00 -6.81
CA ALA A 9 13.68 9.68 -7.39
C ALA A 9 13.81 11.14 -6.93
N SER A 10 14.23 12.01 -7.85
CA SER A 10 14.60 13.41 -7.59
C SER A 10 13.42 14.25 -7.07
N ALA A 11 12.22 13.67 -7.08
CA ALA A 11 11.12 14.00 -6.19
C ALA A 11 10.34 12.70 -5.91
N PRO A 12 9.68 12.57 -4.73
CA PRO A 12 8.78 11.46 -4.46
C PRO A 12 7.54 11.63 -5.33
N VAL A 13 7.59 11.17 -6.57
CA VAL A 13 6.48 11.24 -7.55
C VAL A 13 5.81 9.88 -7.69
N MET A 14 6.58 8.80 -7.49
CA MET A 14 6.08 7.44 -7.67
C MET A 14 5.23 7.04 -6.45
N PRO A 15 3.97 6.64 -6.63
CA PRO A 15 3.12 6.18 -5.53
C PRO A 15 3.70 4.88 -4.94
N PRO A 16 3.42 4.55 -3.67
CA PRO A 16 3.91 3.32 -3.05
C PRO A 16 3.14 2.10 -3.58
N VAL A 17 3.48 1.67 -4.80
CA VAL A 17 2.74 0.66 -5.57
C VAL A 17 2.59 -0.68 -4.86
N GLY A 18 3.64 -1.13 -4.15
CA GLY A 18 3.61 -2.39 -3.40
C GLY A 18 2.61 -2.34 -2.25
N PHE A 19 2.64 -1.23 -1.49
CA PHE A 19 1.71 -0.99 -0.39
C PHE A 19 0.26 -0.88 -0.88
N MET A 20 0.04 -0.15 -1.98
CA MET A 20 -1.28 -0.03 -2.60
C MET A 20 -1.82 -1.36 -3.11
N MET A 21 -0.97 -2.20 -3.71
CA MET A 21 -1.34 -3.54 -4.16
C MET A 21 -1.75 -4.41 -2.97
N MET A 22 -0.98 -4.38 -1.87
CA MET A 22 -1.33 -5.10 -0.64
C MET A 22 -2.70 -4.65 -0.10
N LEU A 23 -2.94 -3.33 -0.01
CA LEU A 23 -4.23 -2.80 0.46
C LEU A 23 -5.37 -3.20 -0.47
N ALA A 24 -5.19 -3.13 -1.78
CA ALA A 24 -6.21 -3.53 -2.75
C ALA A 24 -6.58 -5.02 -2.58
N TRP A 25 -5.60 -5.90 -2.41
CA TRP A 25 -5.86 -7.31 -2.12
C TRP A 25 -6.65 -7.51 -0.83
N ARG A 26 -6.25 -6.83 0.26
CA ARG A 26 -6.91 -6.98 1.55
C ARG A 26 -8.33 -6.40 1.56
N LEU A 27 -8.57 -5.28 0.87
CA LEU A 27 -9.87 -4.62 0.83
C LEU A 27 -10.87 -5.30 -0.12
N VAL A 28 -10.43 -5.69 -1.33
CA VAL A 28 -11.30 -6.29 -2.36
C VAL A 28 -11.60 -7.76 -2.08
N ARG A 29 -10.63 -8.48 -1.50
CA ARG A 29 -10.74 -9.90 -1.16
C ARG A 29 -10.29 -10.15 0.28
N PRO A 30 -11.14 -9.77 1.25
CA PRO A 30 -10.89 -10.08 2.65
C PRO A 30 -10.61 -11.57 2.84
N GLY A 31 -9.64 -11.89 3.71
CA GLY A 31 -9.24 -13.26 4.03
C GLY A 31 -8.26 -13.93 3.06
N LEU A 32 -7.98 -13.38 1.87
CA LEU A 32 -6.97 -13.98 0.97
C LEU A 32 -5.53 -13.76 1.46
N LEU A 33 -5.21 -12.53 1.89
CA LEU A 33 -3.91 -12.21 2.44
C LEU A 33 -3.93 -12.40 3.97
N PRO A 34 -3.04 -13.24 4.53
CA PRO A 34 -2.92 -13.37 5.97
C PRO A 34 -2.35 -12.09 6.58
N VAL A 35 -2.72 -11.79 7.82
CA VAL A 35 -2.34 -10.55 8.51
C VAL A 35 -0.82 -10.37 8.59
N TRP A 36 -0.08 -11.46 8.81
CA TRP A 36 1.38 -11.45 8.88
C TRP A 36 2.07 -11.10 7.55
N ALA A 37 1.36 -11.15 6.41
CA ALA A 37 1.95 -10.78 5.11
C ALA A 37 2.39 -9.31 5.11
N GLY A 38 1.71 -8.44 5.87
CA GLY A 38 2.13 -7.04 6.03
C GLY A 38 3.55 -6.92 6.60
N ALA A 39 3.92 -7.76 7.56
CA ALA A 39 5.26 -7.73 8.15
C ALA A 39 6.33 -8.15 7.16
N LEU A 40 6.11 -9.24 6.41
CA LEU A 40 7.10 -9.72 5.42
C LEU A 40 7.24 -8.75 4.24
N LEU A 41 6.13 -8.26 3.71
CA LEU A 41 6.16 -7.32 2.59
C LEU A 41 6.75 -5.96 3.02
N GLY A 42 6.45 -5.51 4.25
CA GLY A 42 7.07 -4.33 4.83
C GLY A 42 8.58 -4.50 5.06
N ALA A 43 9.03 -5.70 5.46
CA ALA A 43 10.46 -6.00 5.58
C ALA A 43 11.16 -5.93 4.23
N PHE A 44 10.48 -6.40 3.18
CA PHE A 44 10.99 -6.28 1.81
C PHE A 44 11.06 -4.81 1.38
N ASP A 45 10.00 -4.03 1.62
CA ASP A 45 9.97 -2.59 1.32
C ASP A 45 11.12 -1.83 2.00
N ASP A 46 11.39 -2.12 3.27
CA ASP A 46 12.50 -1.52 4.04
C ASP A 46 13.89 -1.77 3.44
N LEU A 47 14.07 -2.83 2.63
CA LEU A 47 15.33 -3.09 1.94
C LEU A 47 15.57 -2.14 0.77
N PHE A 48 14.51 -1.57 0.19
CA PHE A 48 14.57 -0.75 -1.04
C PHE A 48 14.14 0.71 -0.83
N SER A 49 13.35 1.01 0.20
CA SER A 49 12.71 2.32 0.39
C SER A 49 13.68 3.43 0.84
N GLY A 50 14.84 3.07 1.39
CA GLY A 50 15.80 4.01 1.97
C GLY A 50 15.36 4.61 3.32
N GLN A 51 14.18 4.23 3.82
CA GLN A 51 13.72 4.56 5.17
C GLN A 51 14.44 3.69 6.21
N PRO A 52 14.42 4.07 7.50
CA PRO A 52 14.96 3.22 8.56
C PRO A 52 14.31 1.83 8.56
N PHE A 53 15.13 0.79 8.62
CA PHE A 53 14.63 -0.58 8.66
C PHE A 53 13.67 -0.78 9.85
N GLY A 54 12.51 -1.39 9.58
CA GLY A 54 11.41 -1.53 10.53
C GLY A 54 10.25 -0.57 10.29
N PHE A 55 10.47 0.53 9.55
CA PHE A 55 9.40 1.49 9.23
C PHE A 55 8.29 0.85 8.37
N GLY A 56 8.68 0.20 7.27
CA GLY A 56 7.81 -0.56 6.39
C GLY A 56 7.16 -1.73 7.14
N ILE A 57 7.95 -2.52 7.86
CA ILE A 57 7.42 -3.63 8.70
C ILE A 57 6.29 -3.14 9.61
N MET A 58 6.54 -2.08 10.37
CA MET A 58 5.58 -1.54 11.33
C MET A 58 4.35 -0.99 10.61
N THR A 59 4.53 -0.16 9.60
CA THR A 59 3.41 0.57 8.98
C THR A 59 2.54 -0.36 8.13
N TRP A 60 3.13 -1.32 7.43
CA TRP A 60 2.40 -2.30 6.63
C TRP A 60 1.63 -3.27 7.53
N SER A 61 2.24 -3.74 8.63
CA SER A 61 1.56 -4.58 9.62
C SER A 61 0.41 -3.83 10.30
N MET A 62 0.65 -2.59 10.71
CA MET A 62 -0.37 -1.75 11.33
C MET A 62 -1.57 -1.54 10.38
N SER A 63 -1.29 -1.33 9.09
CA SER A 63 -2.34 -1.20 8.08
C SER A 63 -3.18 -2.46 7.93
N MET A 64 -2.56 -3.65 7.95
CA MET A 64 -3.28 -4.92 7.91
C MET A 64 -4.20 -5.08 9.13
N LEU A 65 -3.73 -4.74 10.33
CA LEU A 65 -4.52 -4.77 11.57
C LEU A 65 -5.67 -3.76 11.55
N ILE A 66 -5.43 -2.53 11.06
CA ILE A 66 -6.46 -1.51 10.91
C ILE A 66 -7.55 -1.99 9.96
N VAL A 67 -7.18 -2.53 8.80
CA VAL A 67 -8.15 -3.03 7.83
C VAL A 67 -8.95 -4.21 8.40
N GLU A 68 -8.30 -5.12 9.12
CA GLU A 68 -8.97 -6.22 9.82
C GLU A 68 -9.98 -5.72 10.87
N GLY A 69 -9.60 -4.72 11.68
CA GLY A 69 -10.51 -4.09 12.64
C GLY A 69 -11.71 -3.41 11.97
N ILE A 70 -11.49 -2.72 10.84
CA ILE A 70 -12.56 -2.10 10.05
C ILE A 70 -13.50 -3.15 9.49
N GLU A 71 -12.97 -4.24 8.95
CA GLU A 71 -13.73 -5.35 8.38
C GLU A 71 -14.63 -6.02 9.43
N ALA A 72 -14.08 -6.30 10.61
CA ALA A 72 -14.83 -6.89 11.72
C ALA A 72 -15.98 -5.99 12.19
N ARG A 73 -15.84 -4.67 12.07
CA ARG A 73 -16.85 -3.70 12.51
C ARG A 73 -17.90 -3.37 11.45
N PHE A 74 -17.52 -3.41 10.17
CA PHE A 74 -18.36 -3.01 9.04
C PHE A 74 -18.37 -4.08 7.93
N PRO A 75 -19.21 -5.13 8.07
CA PRO A 75 -19.27 -6.22 7.09
C PRO A 75 -19.79 -5.79 5.71
N TRP A 76 -20.65 -4.77 5.66
CA TRP A 76 -21.35 -4.31 4.45
C TRP A 76 -20.59 -3.18 3.75
N ARG A 77 -19.32 -3.40 3.42
CA ARG A 77 -18.45 -2.39 2.80
C ARG A 77 -18.67 -2.27 1.29
N GLY A 78 -18.86 -1.04 0.83
CA GLY A 78 -18.94 -0.69 -0.59
C GLY A 78 -17.64 -0.08 -1.12
N PHE A 79 -17.53 0.02 -2.46
CA PHE A 79 -16.34 0.55 -3.14
C PHE A 79 -15.88 1.92 -2.62
N PHE A 80 -16.81 2.86 -2.39
CA PHE A 80 -16.46 4.19 -1.88
C PHE A 80 -15.82 4.14 -0.49
N GLN A 81 -16.28 3.25 0.39
CA GLN A 81 -15.70 3.10 1.72
C GLN A 81 -14.30 2.48 1.61
N ASP A 82 -14.11 1.48 0.75
CA ASP A 82 -12.79 0.90 0.48
C ASP A 82 -11.81 1.94 -0.07
N TRP A 83 -12.28 2.76 -0.99
CA TRP A 83 -11.49 3.84 -1.56
C TRP A 83 -11.06 4.85 -0.49
N LEU A 84 -11.99 5.31 0.36
CA LEU A 84 -11.68 6.21 1.47
C LEU A 84 -10.72 5.59 2.49
N VAL A 85 -10.95 4.33 2.88
CA VAL A 85 -10.07 3.61 3.82
C VAL A 85 -8.66 3.50 3.25
N SER A 86 -8.54 3.09 1.99
CA SER A 86 -7.24 3.01 1.32
C SER A 86 -6.55 4.39 1.26
N GLY A 87 -7.31 5.45 0.96
CA GLY A 87 -6.79 6.80 0.84
C GLY A 87 -6.27 7.34 2.17
N VAL A 88 -7.01 7.14 3.25
CA VAL A 88 -6.59 7.53 4.61
C VAL A 88 -5.33 6.76 5.03
N ILE A 89 -5.29 5.45 4.80
CA ILE A 89 -4.13 4.63 5.16
C ILE A 89 -2.90 5.06 4.35
N VAL A 90 -3.01 5.22 3.03
CA VAL A 90 -1.90 5.66 2.17
C VAL A 90 -1.44 7.08 2.52
N ALA A 91 -2.37 8.01 2.78
CA ALA A 91 -2.02 9.35 3.22
C ALA A 91 -1.24 9.30 4.55
N SER A 92 -1.71 8.51 5.52
CA SER A 92 -1.01 8.36 6.81
C SER A 92 0.39 7.78 6.63
N TYR A 93 0.56 6.77 5.78
CA TYR A 93 1.86 6.19 5.44
C TYR A 93 2.80 7.25 4.85
N LEU A 94 2.37 8.00 3.84
CA LEU A 94 3.19 9.02 3.18
C LEU A 94 3.55 10.17 4.10
N ILE A 95 2.62 10.60 4.95
CA ILE A 95 2.86 11.68 5.92
C ILE A 95 3.90 11.23 6.95
N VAL A 96 3.75 10.05 7.54
CA VAL A 96 4.71 9.52 8.52
C VAL A 96 6.09 9.31 7.88
N ALA A 97 6.13 8.78 6.65
CA ALA A 97 7.36 8.64 5.88
C ALA A 97 8.05 9.99 5.63
N ALA A 98 7.27 11.04 5.32
CA ALA A 98 7.78 12.39 5.13
C ALA A 98 8.31 13.00 6.43
N PHE A 99 7.67 12.73 7.58
CA PHE A 99 8.18 13.15 8.89
C PHE A 99 9.52 12.50 9.23
N LEU A 100 9.70 11.22 8.94
CA LEU A 100 10.96 10.53 9.16
C LEU A 100 12.06 11.01 8.20
N ALA A 101 11.72 11.27 6.92
CA ALA A 101 12.68 11.68 5.91
C ALA A 101 13.02 13.18 5.95
N GLY A 102 12.08 14.03 6.37
CA GLY A 102 12.12 15.47 6.12
C GLY A 102 13.04 16.27 7.04
N GLY A 103 13.36 15.77 8.24
CA GLY A 103 14.26 16.42 9.18
C GLY A 103 13.99 17.93 9.34
N GLN A 104 15.01 18.76 9.08
CA GLN A 104 14.95 20.23 9.15
C GLN A 104 14.10 20.88 8.03
N HIS A 105 13.79 20.15 6.96
CA HIS A 105 13.08 20.66 5.77
C HIS A 105 11.69 20.06 5.61
N ILE A 106 11.05 19.65 6.72
CA ILE A 106 9.77 18.95 6.71
C ILE A 106 8.67 19.66 5.89
N GLY A 107 8.61 21.00 5.94
CA GLY A 107 7.62 21.77 5.17
C GLY A 107 7.76 21.57 3.66
N ALA A 108 8.97 21.58 3.13
CA ALA A 108 9.22 21.34 1.71
C ALA A 108 8.91 19.89 1.31
N HIS A 109 9.24 18.93 2.18
CA HIS A 109 8.91 17.52 1.96
C HIS A 109 7.40 17.27 1.96
N LEU A 110 6.64 17.90 2.85
CA LEU A 110 5.18 17.78 2.89
C LEU A 110 4.51 18.34 1.62
N VAL A 111 5.02 19.45 1.08
CA VAL A 111 4.53 19.98 -0.20
C VAL A 111 4.92 19.05 -1.36
N ALA A 112 6.13 18.49 -1.34
CA ALA A 112 6.61 17.60 -2.38
C ALA A 112 5.82 16.27 -2.49
N ILE A 113 5.27 15.76 -1.38
CA ILE A 113 4.45 14.53 -1.39
C ILE A 113 3.01 14.76 -1.86
N VAL A 114 2.51 16.00 -1.94
CA VAL A 114 1.13 16.29 -2.37
C VAL A 114 0.79 15.66 -3.73
N PRO A 115 1.57 15.84 -4.82
CA PRO A 115 1.26 15.21 -6.10
C PRO A 115 1.24 13.68 -6.00
N GLN A 116 2.17 13.09 -5.25
CA GLN A 116 2.23 11.64 -5.04
C GLN A 116 1.04 11.12 -4.23
N LEU A 117 0.62 11.84 -3.19
CA LEU A 117 -0.53 11.49 -2.37
C LEU A 117 -1.81 11.51 -3.22
N LEU A 118 -2.03 12.59 -3.95
CA LEU A 118 -3.18 12.71 -4.86
C LEU A 118 -3.20 11.57 -5.87
N LEU A 119 -2.07 11.32 -6.52
CA LEU A 119 -1.94 10.26 -7.50
C LEU A 119 -2.17 8.88 -6.85
N SER A 120 -1.67 8.64 -5.65
CA SER A 120 -1.89 7.37 -4.93
C SER A 120 -3.37 7.16 -4.60
N VAL A 121 -4.07 8.17 -4.08
CA VAL A 121 -5.51 8.07 -3.79
C VAL A 121 -6.31 7.80 -5.07
N LEU A 122 -5.97 8.48 -6.16
CA LEU A 122 -6.64 8.34 -7.46
C LEU A 122 -6.32 7.01 -8.17
N MET A 123 -5.19 6.38 -7.89
CA MET A 123 -4.80 5.11 -8.51
C MET A 123 -5.44 3.89 -7.87
N PHE A 124 -5.97 3.99 -6.65
CA PHE A 124 -6.61 2.84 -5.97
C PHE A 124 -7.66 2.08 -6.82
N PRO A 125 -8.56 2.74 -7.58
CA PRO A 125 -9.50 2.05 -8.47
C PRO A 125 -8.79 1.12 -9.46
N ILE A 126 -7.65 1.54 -10.03
CA ILE A 126 -6.86 0.72 -10.96
C ILE A 126 -6.36 -0.53 -10.26
N PHE A 127 -5.79 -0.40 -9.07
CA PHE A 127 -5.35 -1.56 -8.28
C PHE A 127 -6.52 -2.49 -7.92
N SER A 128 -7.69 -1.94 -7.57
CA SER A 128 -8.88 -2.74 -7.30
C SER A 128 -9.34 -3.56 -8.51
N LEU A 129 -9.23 -2.99 -9.72
CA LEU A 129 -9.53 -3.66 -10.97
C LEU A 129 -8.50 -4.75 -11.29
N MET A 130 -7.21 -4.48 -11.10
CA MET A 130 -6.14 -5.46 -11.27
C MET A 130 -6.35 -6.67 -10.36
N VAL A 131 -6.60 -6.43 -9.07
CA VAL A 131 -6.90 -7.49 -8.08
C VAL A 131 -8.13 -8.28 -8.48
N SER A 132 -9.21 -7.60 -8.88
CA SER A 132 -10.44 -8.26 -9.34
C SER A 132 -10.22 -9.12 -10.59
N ALA A 133 -9.37 -8.67 -11.52
CA ALA A 133 -9.02 -9.42 -12.72
C ALA A 133 -8.17 -10.66 -12.39
N LEU A 134 -7.16 -10.52 -11.52
CA LEU A 134 -6.32 -11.61 -11.05
C LEU A 134 -7.10 -12.66 -10.26
N ASP A 135 -8.03 -12.22 -9.42
CA ASP A 135 -8.91 -13.10 -8.66
C ASP A 135 -9.82 -13.91 -9.60
N ARG A 136 -10.41 -13.27 -10.62
CA ARG A 136 -11.20 -13.98 -11.65
C ARG A 136 -10.35 -14.98 -12.44
N PHE A 137 -9.09 -14.67 -12.72
CA PHE A 137 -8.19 -15.59 -13.42
C PHE A 137 -7.92 -16.85 -12.60
N ARG A 138 -7.69 -16.72 -11.29
CA ARG A 138 -7.50 -17.84 -10.36
C ARG A 138 -8.68 -18.80 -10.32
N LEU A 139 -9.90 -18.29 -10.45
CA LEU A 139 -11.13 -19.08 -10.34
C LEU A 139 -11.57 -19.74 -11.66
N ARG A 140 -10.82 -19.55 -12.77
CA ARG A 140 -11.15 -20.21 -14.04
C ARG A 140 -10.90 -21.71 -13.90
N PRO A 141 -11.94 -22.57 -14.03
CA PRO A 141 -11.73 -24.01 -14.04
C PRO A 141 -10.85 -24.37 -15.22
N ILE A 142 -9.75 -25.08 -14.97
CA ILE A 142 -8.98 -25.72 -16.03
C ILE A 142 -9.90 -26.82 -16.58
N ARG A 143 -10.62 -26.53 -17.67
CA ARG A 143 -11.37 -27.55 -18.38
C ARG A 143 -10.35 -28.52 -18.96
N ALA A 144 -10.14 -29.64 -18.28
CA ALA A 144 -9.48 -30.79 -18.86
C ALA A 144 -10.40 -31.31 -19.96
N THR A 145 -10.12 -30.92 -21.21
CA THR A 145 -10.65 -31.59 -22.40
C THR A 145 -10.02 -32.98 -22.47
N SER A 146 -10.79 -33.99 -22.07
CA SER A 146 -10.61 -35.39 -22.47
C SER A 146 -11.64 -35.73 -23.54
#